data_AF-A0A2G4FPD2-F1
#
_entry.id   AF-A0A2G4FPD2-F1
#
_cell.length_a   1.000
_cell.length_b   1.000
_cell.length_c   1.000
_cell.angle_alpha   90.00
_cell.angle_beta   90.00
_cell.angle_gamma   90.00
#
_symmetry.space_group_name_H-M   'P 1'
#
loop_
_entity.id
_entity.type
_entity.pdbx_description
1 polymer ?
#
loop_
_entity_poly.entity_id
_entity_poly.type
_entity_poly.pdbx_seq_one_letter_code
_entity_poly.pdbx_strand_id
1 'polypeptide(L)'
;VTLGEAAHLQIVPADFVLNPEAKQSLAAFAYDANGNKIGPVEVEWSLAGVRPPEGLPPAAPAAPGAPAPTPPPPLNGKLSNEKGIDTVLEISKSPPPAQFGRVVAKAGKLTAETRVRVSPILPYAPNFANIPEKRTPGGWINCQGKFEMVTVDGKKILKKLAVNPSPLVARANAFITMPDLTDYTVQADMMGTKVRDDLPDMGVVANRYSFMLTGKTKSLRLISWDALPRVDKTISYPWEPNVWYTFKLSFEKATGTEGTIRGKIWPRDKPEPAEWTLEFKDPVANLEGSAGIYGYSAGILENQPGTEIFYDNVKVLPNKK
;
A
#
# COMPACT_ATOMS: atom_id res chain seq x y z
N VAL A 1 21.84 -38.09 4.51
CA VAL A 1 21.19 -37.77 3.21
C VAL A 1 22.30 -37.44 2.24
N THR A 2 22.42 -38.16 1.13
CA THR A 2 23.35 -37.77 0.05
C THR A 2 22.76 -36.56 -0.65
N LEU A 3 23.47 -35.43 -0.61
CA LEU A 3 23.02 -34.19 -1.24
C LEU A 3 23.15 -34.30 -2.76
N GLY A 4 22.11 -33.88 -3.49
CA GLY A 4 22.15 -33.80 -4.96
C GLY A 4 22.86 -32.54 -5.48
N GLU A 5 22.90 -32.38 -6.80
CA GLU A 5 23.34 -31.15 -7.45
C GLU A 5 22.39 -29.97 -7.15
N ALA A 6 22.92 -28.74 -7.21
CA ALA A 6 22.12 -27.55 -7.03
C ALA A 6 21.05 -27.43 -8.12
N ALA A 7 19.78 -27.40 -7.70
CA ALA A 7 18.62 -27.24 -8.57
C ALA A 7 17.84 -25.95 -8.27
N HIS A 8 17.98 -25.40 -7.07
CA HIS A 8 17.31 -24.17 -6.63
C HIS A 8 18.28 -23.25 -5.89
N LEU A 9 18.00 -21.95 -5.99
CA LEU A 9 18.64 -20.92 -5.19
C LEU A 9 17.60 -20.28 -4.27
N GLN A 10 18.05 -19.82 -3.11
CA GLN A 10 17.29 -18.98 -2.19
C GLN A 10 18.13 -17.79 -1.78
N ILE A 11 17.54 -16.60 -1.78
CA ILE A 11 18.08 -15.43 -1.09
C ILE A 11 17.40 -15.32 0.27
N VAL A 12 18.17 -15.09 1.32
CA VAL A 12 17.67 -14.88 2.68
C VAL A 12 18.01 -13.47 3.14
N PRO A 13 17.02 -12.70 3.65
CA PRO A 13 15.56 -12.96 3.63
C PRO A 13 14.94 -12.94 2.21
N ALA A 14 13.81 -13.64 2.05
CA ALA A 14 13.09 -13.77 0.77
C ALA A 14 12.13 -12.59 0.45
N ASP A 15 11.72 -11.85 1.48
CA ASP A 15 10.94 -10.63 1.38
C ASP A 15 11.22 -9.74 2.59
N PHE A 16 11.35 -8.44 2.39
CA PHE A 16 11.55 -7.49 3.47
C PHE A 16 11.18 -6.06 3.05
N VAL A 17 11.04 -5.21 4.06
CA VAL A 17 10.76 -3.78 3.91
C VAL A 17 11.87 -2.97 4.55
N LEU A 18 12.25 -1.87 3.90
CA LEU A 18 13.23 -0.91 4.39
C LEU A 18 12.70 0.51 4.29
N ASN A 19 13.17 1.38 5.16
CA ASN A 19 13.13 2.82 4.93
C ASN A 19 14.30 3.25 4.03
N PRO A 20 14.27 4.47 3.46
CA PRO A 20 15.46 5.08 2.85
C PRO A 20 16.67 5.02 3.79
N GLU A 21 17.88 4.87 3.22
CA GLU A 21 19.16 4.77 3.94
C GLU A 21 19.34 3.52 4.81
N ALA A 22 18.29 2.71 5.00
CA ALA A 22 18.39 1.45 5.73
C ALA A 22 19.14 0.39 4.92
N LYS A 23 19.77 -0.54 5.65
CA LYS A 23 20.60 -1.62 5.10
C LYS A 23 20.01 -2.98 5.42
N GLN A 24 20.16 -3.92 4.50
CA GLN A 24 19.80 -5.32 4.71
C GLN A 24 20.91 -6.23 4.16
N SER A 25 21.44 -7.08 5.04
CA SER A 25 22.32 -8.17 4.63
C SER A 25 21.52 -9.29 3.96
N LEU A 26 22.06 -9.83 2.88
CA LEU A 26 21.47 -10.88 2.06
C LEU A 26 22.50 -12.00 1.89
N ALA A 27 22.04 -13.25 1.92
CA ALA A 27 22.88 -14.41 1.64
C ALA A 27 22.18 -15.36 0.67
N ALA A 28 22.95 -15.99 -0.22
CA ALA A 28 22.48 -16.96 -1.18
C ALA A 28 22.78 -18.40 -0.72
N PHE A 29 21.78 -19.27 -0.84
CA PHE A 29 21.89 -20.69 -0.51
C PHE A 29 21.42 -21.54 -1.69
N ALA A 30 22.11 -22.64 -1.94
CA ALA A 30 21.72 -23.66 -2.90
C ALA A 30 20.94 -24.80 -2.24
N TYR A 31 19.96 -25.33 -2.97
CA TYR A 31 19.15 -26.48 -2.59
C TYR A 31 19.14 -27.49 -3.74
N ASP A 32 19.10 -28.77 -3.42
CA ASP A 32 18.95 -29.83 -4.42
C ASP A 32 17.49 -29.93 -4.91
N ALA A 33 17.25 -30.79 -5.89
CA ALA A 33 15.92 -30.97 -6.49
C ALA A 33 14.85 -31.50 -5.51
N ASN A 34 15.27 -32.05 -4.36
CA ASN A 34 14.37 -32.52 -3.31
C ASN A 34 14.14 -31.46 -2.22
N GLY A 35 14.73 -30.27 -2.37
CA GLY A 35 14.65 -29.19 -1.38
C GLY A 35 15.58 -29.38 -0.18
N ASN A 36 16.58 -30.27 -0.24
CA ASN A 36 17.60 -30.35 0.80
C ASN A 36 18.58 -29.19 0.66
N LYS A 37 18.89 -28.52 1.77
CA LYS A 37 19.86 -27.43 1.80
C LYS A 37 21.26 -27.98 1.54
N ILE A 38 21.90 -27.52 0.45
CA ILE A 38 23.29 -27.84 0.13
C ILE A 38 24.22 -26.93 0.95
N GLY A 39 23.96 -25.62 0.94
CA GLY A 39 24.78 -24.65 1.68
C GLY A 39 24.85 -23.28 1.01
N PRO A 40 25.70 -22.36 1.53
CA PRO A 40 26.01 -21.09 0.87
C PRO A 40 26.57 -21.31 -0.54
N VAL A 41 26.27 -20.39 -1.46
CA VAL A 41 26.70 -20.51 -2.86
C VAL A 41 27.08 -19.14 -3.41
N GLU A 42 28.16 -19.06 -4.18
CA GLU A 42 28.54 -17.83 -4.86
C GLU A 42 27.54 -17.50 -5.96
N VAL A 43 27.11 -16.24 -6.00
CA VAL A 43 26.18 -15.74 -7.00
C VAL A 43 26.64 -14.39 -7.54
N GLU A 44 26.11 -14.03 -8.70
CA GLU A 44 26.12 -12.66 -9.21
C GLU A 44 24.86 -11.95 -8.71
N TRP A 45 25.05 -10.81 -8.05
CA TRP A 45 23.99 -10.00 -7.47
C TRP A 45 23.63 -8.81 -8.36
N SER A 46 22.34 -8.50 -8.48
CA SER A 46 21.87 -7.32 -9.22
C SER A 46 20.55 -6.78 -8.68
N LEU A 47 20.27 -5.51 -8.96
CA LEU A 47 18.99 -4.86 -8.64
C LEU A 47 18.05 -4.91 -9.84
N ALA A 48 16.77 -5.20 -9.58
CA ALA A 48 15.75 -5.26 -10.62
C ALA A 48 14.46 -4.57 -10.16
N GLY A 49 13.67 -4.12 -11.14
CA GLY A 49 12.33 -3.61 -10.89
C GLY A 49 11.34 -4.75 -10.60
N VAL A 50 10.10 -4.39 -10.30
CA VAL A 50 9.01 -5.35 -10.07
C VAL A 50 8.79 -6.26 -11.29
N ARG A 51 8.56 -7.56 -11.06
CA ARG A 51 8.13 -8.45 -12.14
C ARG A 51 6.69 -8.13 -12.57
N PRO A 52 6.35 -8.23 -13.86
CA PRO A 52 4.95 -8.35 -14.26
C PRO A 52 4.25 -9.47 -13.46
N PRO A 53 2.96 -9.33 -13.13
CA PRO A 53 2.22 -10.42 -12.49
C PRO A 53 2.26 -11.70 -13.35
N GLU A 54 2.57 -12.83 -12.73
CA GLU A 54 2.59 -14.13 -13.40
C GLU A 54 1.16 -14.58 -13.72
N GLY A 55 0.99 -15.29 -14.85
CA GLY A 55 -0.31 -15.82 -15.27
C GLY A 55 -1.27 -14.79 -15.87
N LEU A 56 -0.84 -13.53 -16.07
CA LEU A 56 -1.60 -12.62 -16.93
C LEU A 56 -1.56 -13.13 -18.37
N PRO A 57 -2.68 -13.04 -19.12
CA PRO A 57 -2.65 -13.24 -20.56
C PRO A 57 -1.56 -12.36 -21.16
N PRO A 58 -0.90 -12.79 -22.26
CA PRO A 58 0.03 -11.93 -22.98
C PRO A 58 -0.62 -10.57 -23.18
N ALA A 59 0.10 -9.49 -22.87
CA ALA A 59 -0.40 -8.15 -23.12
C ALA A 59 -0.91 -8.10 -24.56
N ALA A 60 -2.12 -7.56 -24.76
CA ALA A 60 -2.68 -7.43 -26.10
C ALA A 60 -1.62 -6.80 -27.02
N PRO A 61 -1.46 -7.27 -28.27
CA PRO A 61 -0.47 -6.74 -29.18
C PRO A 61 -0.55 -5.21 -29.17
N ALA A 62 0.59 -4.57 -28.90
CA ALA A 62 0.66 -3.13 -28.92
C ALA A 62 0.13 -2.65 -30.28
N ALA A 63 -0.71 -1.61 -30.30
CA ALA A 63 -1.18 -1.04 -31.55
C ALA A 63 0.04 -0.71 -32.45
N PRO A 64 -0.03 -0.89 -33.77
CA PRO A 64 1.10 -0.60 -34.65
C PRO A 64 1.65 0.80 -34.38
N GLY A 65 2.93 0.89 -34.00
CA GLY A 65 3.59 2.16 -33.63
C GLY A 65 3.53 2.56 -32.15
N ALA A 66 2.88 1.78 -31.28
CA ALA A 66 2.93 2.02 -29.85
C ALA A 66 4.31 1.62 -29.27
N PRO A 67 4.95 2.49 -28.46
CA PRO A 67 6.24 2.17 -27.84
C PRO A 67 6.10 0.94 -26.92
N ALA A 68 7.13 0.08 -26.94
CA ALA A 68 7.18 -1.07 -26.03
C ALA A 68 7.05 -0.61 -24.57
N PRO A 69 6.36 -1.37 -23.70
CA PRO A 69 6.22 -1.00 -22.30
C PRO A 69 7.60 -0.87 -21.66
N THR A 70 7.91 0.29 -21.07
CA THR A 70 9.15 0.47 -20.34
C THR A 70 9.13 -0.43 -19.10
N PRO A 71 10.15 -1.29 -18.90
CA PRO A 71 10.20 -2.12 -17.70
C PRO A 71 10.28 -1.25 -16.45
N PRO A 72 9.70 -1.70 -15.31
CA PRO A 72 9.82 -0.96 -14.06
C PRO A 72 11.30 -0.71 -13.73
N PRO A 73 11.66 0.51 -13.28
CA PRO A 73 13.05 0.82 -12.99
C PRO A 73 13.58 -0.10 -11.88
N PRO A 74 14.88 -0.46 -11.91
CA PRO A 74 15.53 -1.15 -10.81
C PRO A 74 15.31 -0.45 -9.46
N LEU A 75 15.40 -1.25 -8.39
CA LEU A 75 15.40 -0.72 -7.03
C LEU A 75 16.48 0.37 -6.90
N ASN A 76 16.12 1.52 -6.33
CA ASN A 76 17.04 2.64 -6.17
C ASN A 76 17.85 2.42 -4.88
N GLY A 77 18.99 1.76 -5.03
CA GLY A 77 19.90 1.43 -3.95
C GLY A 77 21.24 0.97 -4.50
N LYS A 78 22.11 0.50 -3.60
CA LYS A 78 23.43 -0.03 -3.94
C LYS A 78 23.65 -1.36 -3.22
N LEU A 79 24.43 -2.22 -3.85
CA LEU A 79 24.92 -3.46 -3.26
C LEU A 79 26.38 -3.26 -2.82
N SER A 80 26.79 -3.82 -1.68
CA SER A 80 28.19 -3.76 -1.23
C SER A 80 29.15 -4.48 -2.17
N ASN A 81 28.67 -5.50 -2.87
CA ASN A 81 29.38 -6.32 -3.83
C ASN A 81 28.38 -6.97 -4.80
N GLU A 82 28.82 -7.18 -6.05
CA GLU A 82 28.01 -7.76 -7.13
C GLU A 82 28.33 -9.26 -7.35
N LYS A 83 29.29 -9.81 -6.62
CA LYS A 83 29.62 -11.24 -6.62
C LYS A 83 30.00 -11.71 -5.22
N GLY A 84 29.54 -12.89 -4.83
CA GLY A 84 29.85 -13.49 -3.53
C GLY A 84 28.71 -14.35 -3.00
N ILE A 85 28.90 -14.95 -1.82
CA ILE A 85 27.84 -15.72 -1.13
C ILE A 85 26.82 -14.81 -0.44
N ASP A 86 27.21 -13.56 -0.16
CA ASP A 86 26.43 -12.55 0.53
C ASP A 86 26.62 -11.17 -0.12
N THR A 87 25.72 -10.23 0.21
CA THR A 87 25.80 -8.82 -0.15
C THR A 87 24.97 -7.99 0.84
N VAL A 88 25.21 -6.69 0.90
CA VAL A 88 24.41 -5.74 1.68
C VAL A 88 23.73 -4.79 0.72
N LEU A 89 22.39 -4.76 0.76
CA LEU A 89 21.59 -3.75 0.08
C LEU A 89 21.47 -2.52 0.96
N GLU A 90 21.78 -1.34 0.41
CA GLU A 90 21.51 -0.04 1.00
C GLU A 90 20.54 0.74 0.10
N ILE A 91 19.39 1.18 0.65
CA ILE A 91 18.42 1.99 -0.11
C ILE A 91 18.92 3.42 -0.21
N SER A 92 18.82 4.02 -1.39
CA SER A 92 19.19 5.43 -1.59
C SER A 92 18.41 6.36 -0.67
N LYS A 93 18.99 7.52 -0.35
CA LYS A 93 18.37 8.56 0.49
C LYS A 93 17.04 9.09 -0.05
N SER A 94 16.92 9.18 -1.38
CA SER A 94 15.74 9.72 -2.06
C SER A 94 15.23 8.74 -3.11
N PRO A 95 14.72 7.56 -2.71
CA PRO A 95 14.12 6.63 -3.64
C PRO A 95 12.78 7.19 -4.12
N PRO A 96 12.27 6.78 -5.30
CA PRO A 96 10.92 7.15 -5.72
C PRO A 96 9.89 6.86 -4.62
N PRO A 97 8.91 7.76 -4.39
CA PRO A 97 7.94 7.60 -3.31
C PRO A 97 7.22 6.26 -3.39
N ALA A 98 7.46 5.41 -2.39
CA ALA A 98 6.98 4.04 -2.30
C ALA A 98 7.44 3.17 -3.47
N GLN A 99 8.75 2.84 -3.49
CA GLN A 99 9.32 1.93 -4.49
C GLN A 99 9.10 0.46 -4.09
N PHE A 100 8.88 -0.40 -5.07
CA PHE A 100 8.94 -1.85 -4.93
C PHE A 100 9.90 -2.38 -5.98
N GLY A 101 10.73 -3.35 -5.62
CA GLY A 101 11.76 -3.90 -6.48
C GLY A 101 12.27 -5.24 -5.99
N ARG A 102 13.39 -5.69 -6.54
CA ARG A 102 13.99 -6.99 -6.24
C ARG A 102 15.51 -6.90 -6.16
N VAL A 103 16.09 -7.79 -5.36
CA VAL A 103 17.49 -8.19 -5.51
C VAL A 103 17.49 -9.58 -6.14
N VAL A 104 18.30 -9.76 -7.18
CA VAL A 104 18.40 -10.98 -7.97
C VAL A 104 19.78 -11.59 -7.77
N ALA A 105 19.83 -12.90 -7.59
CA ALA A 105 21.03 -13.72 -7.46
C ALA A 105 21.08 -14.75 -8.59
N LYS A 106 22.21 -14.86 -9.28
CA LYS A 106 22.42 -15.84 -10.36
C LYS A 106 23.63 -16.73 -10.09
N ALA A 107 23.48 -18.04 -10.27
CA ALA A 107 24.59 -18.99 -10.32
C ALA A 107 24.40 -19.93 -11.51
N GLY A 108 25.22 -19.75 -12.55
CA GLY A 108 25.06 -20.49 -13.81
C GLY A 108 23.68 -20.25 -14.43
N LYS A 109 22.86 -21.30 -14.50
CA LYS A 109 21.48 -21.26 -15.03
C LYS A 109 20.43 -20.97 -13.96
N LEU A 110 20.79 -21.05 -12.68
CA LEU A 110 19.86 -20.85 -11.58
C LEU A 110 19.72 -19.36 -11.27
N THR A 111 18.49 -18.94 -10.97
CA THR A 111 18.17 -17.57 -10.55
C THR A 111 17.28 -17.62 -9.32
N ALA A 112 17.61 -16.82 -8.31
CA ALA A 112 16.73 -16.50 -7.19
C ALA A 112 16.49 -15.00 -7.12
N GLU A 113 15.42 -14.63 -6.44
CA GLU A 113 15.13 -13.24 -6.15
C GLU A 113 14.51 -13.10 -4.77
N THR A 114 14.71 -11.92 -4.19
CA THR A 114 14.03 -11.45 -2.99
C THR A 114 13.31 -10.16 -3.31
N ARG A 115 12.14 -9.96 -2.70
CA ARG A 115 11.31 -8.78 -2.94
C ARG A 115 11.61 -7.72 -1.89
N VAL A 116 11.72 -6.48 -2.35
CA VAL A 116 12.04 -5.35 -1.49
C VAL A 116 10.99 -4.27 -1.64
N ARG A 117 10.33 -3.94 -0.53
CA ARG A 117 9.50 -2.75 -0.41
C ARG A 117 10.31 -1.63 0.24
N VAL A 118 10.23 -0.43 -0.33
CA VAL A 118 10.72 0.78 0.31
C VAL A 118 9.53 1.51 0.93
N SER A 119 9.43 1.48 2.26
CA SER A 119 8.42 2.25 2.98
C SER A 119 8.85 3.72 3.03
N PRO A 120 7.96 4.67 2.71
CA PRO A 120 8.29 6.09 2.80
C PRO A 120 8.57 6.52 4.25
N ILE A 121 9.35 7.59 4.37
CA ILE A 121 9.48 8.41 5.59
C ILE A 121 8.55 9.62 5.48
N LEU A 122 8.19 10.23 6.61
CA LEU A 122 7.34 11.41 6.65
C LEU A 122 8.16 12.69 6.44
N PRO A 123 7.63 13.72 5.75
CA PRO A 123 6.31 13.77 5.13
C PRO A 123 6.25 12.96 3.82
N TYR A 124 5.10 12.36 3.57
CA TYR A 124 4.83 11.58 2.36
C TYR A 124 3.61 12.12 1.61
N ALA A 125 3.78 12.36 0.31
CA ALA A 125 2.71 12.68 -0.63
C ALA A 125 3.08 12.09 -2.00
N PRO A 126 2.41 11.02 -2.49
CA PRO A 126 2.70 10.46 -3.79
C PRO A 126 2.25 11.43 -4.90
N ASN A 127 3.06 11.55 -5.94
CA ASN A 127 2.63 12.21 -7.17
C ASN A 127 1.97 11.18 -8.10
N PHE A 128 0.64 11.13 -8.05
CA PHE A 128 -0.17 10.24 -8.89
C PHE A 128 0.01 10.47 -10.40
N ALA A 129 0.42 11.66 -10.84
CA ALA A 129 0.69 11.93 -12.26
C ALA A 129 1.82 11.04 -12.82
N ASN A 130 2.80 10.69 -11.98
CA ASN A 130 3.96 9.89 -12.36
C ASN A 130 3.69 8.38 -12.41
N ILE A 131 2.50 7.95 -11.98
CA ILE A 131 2.12 6.54 -12.00
C ILE A 131 1.36 6.27 -13.31
N PRO A 132 1.73 5.25 -14.11
CA PRO A 132 0.98 4.88 -15.30
C PRO A 132 -0.45 4.47 -14.99
N GLU A 133 -1.37 4.66 -15.93
CA GLU A 133 -2.74 4.13 -15.81
C GLU A 133 -2.73 2.60 -15.65
N LYS A 134 -3.78 2.05 -15.04
CA LYS A 134 -3.90 0.60 -14.74
C LYS A 134 -2.83 0.05 -13.79
N ARG A 135 -2.00 0.92 -13.21
CA ARG A 135 -1.02 0.59 -12.16
C ARG A 135 -1.47 1.18 -10.82
N THR A 136 -0.71 0.90 -9.77
CA THR A 136 -0.95 1.45 -8.43
C THR A 136 0.32 2.15 -7.95
N PRO A 137 0.23 3.02 -6.92
CA PRO A 137 1.40 3.43 -6.17
C PRO A 137 2.24 2.21 -5.82
N GLY A 138 3.53 2.26 -6.17
CA GLY A 138 4.47 1.23 -5.75
C GLY A 138 4.52 1.19 -4.22
N GLY A 139 4.99 0.10 -3.63
CA GLY A 139 5.23 0.01 -2.19
C GLY A 139 3.99 0.18 -1.28
N TRP A 140 2.79 0.41 -1.81
CA TRP A 140 1.55 0.33 -1.04
C TRP A 140 1.13 -1.14 -0.95
N ILE A 141 0.85 -1.59 0.26
CA ILE A 141 0.40 -2.96 0.51
C ILE A 141 -1.09 -3.05 0.22
N ASN A 142 -1.55 -4.19 -0.30
CA ASN A 142 -2.96 -4.46 -0.56
C ASN A 142 -3.59 -3.56 -1.66
N CYS A 143 -2.77 -2.94 -2.51
CA CYS A 143 -3.22 -2.12 -3.64
C CYS A 143 -3.40 -2.93 -4.93
N GLN A 144 -2.40 -3.75 -5.27
CA GLN A 144 -2.31 -4.43 -6.56
C GLN A 144 -3.52 -5.36 -6.76
N GLY A 145 -4.17 -5.28 -7.91
CA GLY A 145 -5.38 -6.05 -8.23
C GLY A 145 -6.67 -5.55 -7.55
N LYS A 146 -6.58 -4.52 -6.69
CA LYS A 146 -7.74 -3.92 -6.00
C LYS A 146 -7.97 -2.46 -6.35
N PHE A 147 -6.92 -1.77 -6.81
CA PHE A 147 -6.96 -0.39 -7.26
C PHE A 147 -6.24 -0.23 -8.59
N GLU A 148 -6.50 0.88 -9.26
CA GLU A 148 -5.77 1.30 -10.45
C GLU A 148 -5.76 2.83 -10.59
N MET A 149 -4.71 3.35 -11.23
CA MET A 149 -4.69 4.73 -11.69
C MET A 149 -5.60 4.88 -12.91
N VAL A 150 -6.46 5.89 -12.88
CA VAL A 150 -7.35 6.30 -13.98
C VAL A 150 -7.24 7.80 -14.19
N THR A 151 -7.54 8.28 -15.39
CA THR A 151 -7.73 9.71 -15.66
C THR A 151 -9.20 10.07 -15.55
N VAL A 152 -9.53 11.03 -14.68
CA VAL A 152 -10.86 11.64 -14.57
C VAL A 152 -10.67 13.15 -14.64
N ASP A 153 -11.41 13.82 -15.52
CA ASP A 153 -11.32 15.27 -15.76
C ASP A 153 -9.88 15.76 -16.01
N GLY A 154 -9.10 14.98 -16.76
CA GLY A 154 -7.70 15.30 -17.09
C GLY A 154 -6.70 15.10 -15.93
N LYS A 155 -7.14 14.65 -14.76
CA LYS A 155 -6.28 14.35 -13.60
C LYS A 155 -6.16 12.84 -13.38
N LYS A 156 -4.92 12.37 -13.16
CA LYS A 156 -4.69 11.00 -12.70
C LYS A 156 -5.05 10.86 -11.23
N ILE A 157 -5.96 9.93 -10.94
CA ILE A 157 -6.46 9.62 -9.60
C ILE A 157 -6.42 8.11 -9.36
N LEU A 158 -6.36 7.71 -8.10
CA LEU A 158 -6.41 6.30 -7.73
C LEU A 158 -7.88 5.88 -7.60
N LYS A 159 -8.27 4.77 -8.23
CA LYS A 159 -9.62 4.22 -8.20
C LYS A 159 -9.63 2.84 -7.55
N LYS A 160 -10.55 2.59 -6.62
CA LYS A 160 -10.87 1.25 -6.11
C LYS A 160 -11.68 0.50 -7.17
N LEU A 161 -11.19 -0.67 -7.56
CA LEU A 161 -11.89 -1.56 -8.49
C LEU A 161 -13.15 -2.14 -7.85
N ALA A 162 -14.23 -2.18 -8.61
CA ALA A 162 -15.56 -2.63 -8.18
C ALA A 162 -16.08 -3.80 -9.04
N VAL A 163 -15.19 -4.68 -9.52
CA VAL A 163 -15.54 -5.74 -10.50
C VAL A 163 -15.53 -7.16 -9.92
N ASN A 164 -15.03 -7.36 -8.69
CA ASN A 164 -14.96 -8.66 -8.05
C ASN A 164 -15.67 -8.62 -6.69
N PRO A 165 -16.78 -9.37 -6.51
CA PRO A 165 -17.59 -9.33 -5.29
C PRO A 165 -16.94 -10.05 -4.10
N SER A 166 -15.85 -10.80 -4.30
CA SER A 166 -15.14 -11.47 -3.21
C SER A 166 -14.76 -10.45 -2.13
N PRO A 167 -15.11 -10.67 -0.86
CA PRO A 167 -14.75 -9.77 0.23
C PRO A 167 -13.23 -9.51 0.32
N LEU A 168 -12.43 -10.49 -0.11
CA LEU A 168 -10.97 -10.39 -0.18
C LEU A 168 -10.48 -9.37 -1.21
N VAL A 169 -11.32 -8.91 -2.15
CA VAL A 169 -10.98 -7.96 -3.23
C VAL A 169 -11.85 -6.71 -3.17
N ALA A 170 -13.15 -6.87 -2.90
CA ALA A 170 -14.12 -5.79 -2.74
C ALA A 170 -13.72 -4.87 -1.57
N ARG A 171 -13.17 -5.43 -0.49
CA ARG A 171 -12.58 -4.68 0.62
C ARG A 171 -11.05 -4.56 0.49
N ALA A 172 -10.52 -3.39 0.78
CA ALA A 172 -9.09 -3.15 0.81
C ALA A 172 -8.70 -2.13 1.89
N ASN A 173 -7.64 -2.48 2.62
CA ASN A 173 -6.87 -1.57 3.46
C ASN A 173 -5.52 -1.37 2.78
N ALA A 174 -5.35 -0.27 2.07
CA ALA A 174 -4.11 0.03 1.37
C ALA A 174 -3.13 0.76 2.29
N PHE A 175 -2.18 0.02 2.86
CA PHE A 175 -1.21 0.54 3.82
C PHE A 175 0.01 1.14 3.13
N ILE A 176 0.48 2.27 3.67
CA ILE A 176 1.48 3.14 3.05
C ILE A 176 2.82 3.05 3.80
N THR A 177 2.80 3.17 5.12
CA THR A 177 4.00 3.30 5.95
C THR A 177 4.38 2.00 6.67
N MET A 178 5.44 2.04 7.47
CA MET A 178 5.82 0.97 8.41
C MET A 178 4.76 0.80 9.52
N PRO A 179 4.62 -0.41 10.10
CA PRO A 179 3.63 -0.70 11.12
C PRO A 179 3.98 -0.17 12.52
N ASP A 180 5.23 0.24 12.74
CA ASP A 180 5.77 0.81 13.98
C ASP A 180 5.69 2.35 14.02
N LEU A 181 5.16 2.97 12.95
CA LEU A 181 5.03 4.42 12.88
C LEU A 181 4.00 4.94 13.90
N THR A 182 4.27 6.10 14.47
CA THR A 182 3.39 6.78 15.44
C THR A 182 3.43 8.30 15.27
N ASP A 183 2.53 9.01 15.95
CA ASP A 183 2.42 10.47 16.00
C ASP A 183 2.35 11.14 14.62
N TYR A 184 1.36 10.76 13.82
CA TYR A 184 1.15 11.28 12.48
C TYR A 184 -0.32 11.54 12.15
N THR A 185 -0.51 12.32 11.09
CA THR A 185 -1.79 12.61 10.47
C THR A 185 -1.83 12.02 9.07
N VAL A 186 -2.90 11.30 8.73
CA VAL A 186 -3.24 10.91 7.36
C VAL A 186 -4.36 11.80 6.83
N GLN A 187 -4.24 12.22 5.58
CA GLN A 187 -5.26 12.98 4.87
C GLN A 187 -5.45 12.43 3.46
N ALA A 188 -6.69 12.39 2.97
CA ALA A 188 -7.00 12.06 1.59
C ALA A 188 -8.29 12.75 1.13
N ASP A 189 -8.36 13.12 -0.13
CA ASP A 189 -9.61 13.49 -0.79
C ASP A 189 -10.22 12.23 -1.39
N MET A 190 -11.52 12.02 -1.17
CA MET A 190 -12.21 10.79 -1.51
C MET A 190 -13.62 11.05 -2.04
N MET A 191 -14.03 10.30 -3.06
CA MET A 191 -15.38 10.33 -3.62
C MET A 191 -15.88 8.90 -3.82
N GLY A 192 -17.09 8.62 -3.34
CA GLY A 192 -17.78 7.35 -3.58
C GLY A 192 -18.97 7.54 -4.52
N THR A 193 -19.13 6.61 -5.47
CA THR A 193 -20.27 6.59 -6.40
C THR A 193 -21.46 5.83 -5.81
N LYS A 194 -22.66 6.07 -6.35
CA LYS A 194 -23.87 5.30 -6.02
C LYS A 194 -24.20 4.36 -7.18
N VAL A 195 -24.45 3.09 -6.87
CA VAL A 195 -24.92 2.09 -7.82
C VAL A 195 -26.19 1.46 -7.25
N ARG A 196 -27.32 1.63 -7.92
CA ARG A 196 -28.65 1.24 -7.41
C ARG A 196 -28.90 1.88 -6.05
N ASP A 197 -29.05 1.10 -4.97
CA ASP A 197 -29.20 1.61 -3.60
C ASP A 197 -27.91 1.51 -2.77
N ASP A 198 -26.85 0.95 -3.35
CA ASP A 198 -25.58 0.75 -2.68
C ASP A 198 -24.71 2.01 -2.72
N LEU A 199 -24.05 2.23 -1.59
CA LEU A 199 -22.96 3.18 -1.40
C LEU A 199 -21.74 2.41 -0.88
N PRO A 200 -20.51 2.81 -1.24
CA PRO A 200 -19.31 2.14 -0.74
C PRO A 200 -19.09 2.42 0.76
N ASP A 201 -18.12 1.73 1.37
CA ASP A 201 -17.49 2.26 2.58
C ASP A 201 -16.13 2.84 2.21
N MET A 202 -15.77 4.00 2.75
CA MET A 202 -14.55 4.69 2.36
C MET A 202 -13.99 5.49 3.53
N GLY A 203 -12.67 5.44 3.73
CA GLY A 203 -12.03 6.20 4.80
C GLY A 203 -10.52 6.17 4.79
N VAL A 204 -9.94 6.63 5.89
CA VAL A 204 -8.49 6.63 6.15
C VAL A 204 -8.17 5.86 7.43
N VAL A 205 -6.94 5.37 7.52
CA VAL A 205 -6.44 4.55 8.62
C VAL A 205 -5.18 5.18 9.21
N ALA A 206 -5.15 5.34 10.54
CA ALA A 206 -3.98 5.77 11.29
C ALA A 206 -3.92 5.01 12.62
N ASN A 207 -2.73 4.54 13.02
CA ASN A 207 -2.50 3.84 14.28
C ASN A 207 -3.51 2.71 14.55
N ARG A 208 -3.86 1.92 13.52
CA ARG A 208 -4.86 0.83 13.60
C ARG A 208 -6.30 1.29 13.93
N TYR A 209 -6.57 2.60 13.88
CA TYR A 209 -7.91 3.18 13.89
C TYR A 209 -8.33 3.53 12.48
N SER A 210 -9.61 3.36 12.19
CA SER A 210 -10.21 3.72 10.91
C SER A 210 -11.24 4.82 11.11
N PHE A 211 -11.16 5.85 10.28
CA PHE A 211 -12.14 6.93 10.21
C PHE A 211 -12.80 6.87 8.83
N MET A 212 -14.06 6.44 8.79
CA MET A 212 -14.72 6.04 7.54
C MET A 212 -16.19 6.44 7.48
N LEU A 213 -16.66 6.71 6.26
CA LEU A 213 -18.09 6.67 5.93
C LEU A 213 -18.49 5.23 5.63
N THR A 214 -19.68 4.85 6.07
CA THR A 214 -20.28 3.55 5.78
C THR A 214 -21.54 3.73 4.95
N GLY A 215 -21.61 3.08 3.79
CA GLY A 215 -22.66 3.29 2.80
C GLY A 215 -23.99 2.72 3.20
N LYS A 216 -23.97 1.52 3.79
CA LYS A 216 -25.17 0.83 4.24
C LYS A 216 -25.95 1.61 5.30
N THR A 217 -25.23 2.20 6.26
CA THR A 217 -25.83 2.92 7.42
C THR A 217 -25.78 4.44 7.30
N LYS A 218 -25.13 4.99 6.27
CA LYS A 218 -24.91 6.43 6.07
C LYS A 218 -24.38 7.11 7.34
N SER A 219 -23.38 6.48 7.95
CA SER A 219 -22.80 6.94 9.20
C SER A 219 -21.31 7.17 9.05
N LEU A 220 -20.81 8.15 9.82
CA LEU A 220 -19.40 8.40 10.01
C LEU A 220 -18.94 7.66 11.26
N ARG A 221 -17.89 6.86 11.12
CA ARG A 221 -17.38 5.99 12.18
C ARG A 221 -15.91 6.27 12.44
N LEU A 222 -15.56 6.37 13.72
CA LEU A 222 -14.20 6.27 14.22
C LEU A 222 -14.11 4.99 15.05
N ILE A 223 -13.44 3.98 14.51
CA ILE A 223 -13.36 2.64 15.10
C ILE A 223 -11.92 2.18 15.26
N SER A 224 -11.67 1.32 16.23
CA SER A 224 -10.50 0.42 16.19
C SER A 224 -10.74 -0.72 15.19
N TRP A 225 -9.91 -1.78 15.21
CA TRP A 225 -10.07 -2.98 14.38
C TRP A 225 -11.53 -3.34 14.05
N ASP A 226 -11.87 -3.31 12.76
CA ASP A 226 -13.24 -3.34 12.25
C ASP A 226 -13.99 -4.65 12.51
N ALA A 227 -13.26 -5.77 12.65
CA ALA A 227 -13.86 -7.06 12.93
C ALA A 227 -14.30 -7.23 14.40
N LEU A 228 -13.54 -6.67 15.34
CA LEU A 228 -13.84 -6.69 16.78
C LEU A 228 -13.42 -5.35 17.41
N PRO A 229 -14.25 -4.30 17.25
CA PRO A 229 -13.89 -2.98 17.72
C PRO A 229 -13.96 -2.91 19.24
N ARG A 230 -12.83 -2.57 19.87
CA ARG A 230 -12.80 -2.07 21.26
C ARG A 230 -13.36 -0.65 21.33
N VAL A 231 -13.15 0.13 20.27
CA VAL A 231 -13.57 1.52 20.14
C VAL A 231 -14.53 1.62 18.98
N ASP A 232 -15.70 2.21 19.22
CA ASP A 232 -16.65 2.60 18.19
C ASP A 232 -17.35 3.91 18.55
N LYS A 233 -16.98 4.99 17.86
CA LYS A 233 -17.73 6.25 17.86
C LYS A 233 -18.38 6.43 16.51
N THR A 234 -19.70 6.38 16.49
CA THR A 234 -20.50 6.47 15.27
C THR A 234 -21.52 7.60 15.38
N ILE A 235 -21.63 8.43 14.35
CA ILE A 235 -22.69 9.44 14.19
C ILE A 235 -23.37 9.31 12.83
N SER A 236 -24.63 9.73 12.75
CA SER A 236 -25.28 9.93 11.45
C SER A 236 -24.54 11.02 10.68
N TYR A 237 -24.32 10.82 9.39
CA TYR A 237 -23.65 11.81 8.54
C TYR A 237 -24.40 11.98 7.23
N PRO A 238 -24.70 13.21 6.79
CA PRO A 238 -25.43 13.47 5.55
C PRO A 238 -24.52 13.27 4.34
N TRP A 239 -24.17 12.01 4.06
CA TRP A 239 -23.30 11.67 2.95
C TRP A 239 -24.03 11.74 1.61
N GLU A 240 -23.49 12.55 0.71
CA GLU A 240 -23.91 12.64 -0.69
C GLU A 240 -22.97 11.85 -1.62
N PRO A 241 -23.51 10.99 -2.50
CA PRO A 241 -22.70 10.31 -3.51
C PRO A 241 -22.18 11.29 -4.56
N ASN A 242 -21.07 10.93 -5.21
CA ASN A 242 -20.44 11.73 -6.26
C ASN A 242 -20.02 13.14 -5.79
N VAL A 243 -19.75 13.28 -4.48
CA VAL A 243 -19.17 14.48 -3.88
C VAL A 243 -17.78 14.13 -3.34
N TRP A 244 -16.81 14.99 -3.62
CA TRP A 244 -15.47 14.89 -3.04
C TRP A 244 -15.47 15.41 -1.61
N TYR A 245 -14.99 14.59 -0.68
CA TYR A 245 -14.75 14.97 0.71
C TYR A 245 -13.27 14.85 1.04
N THR A 246 -12.75 15.76 1.85
CA THR A 246 -11.45 15.59 2.49
C THR A 246 -11.63 14.90 3.82
N PHE A 247 -10.92 13.79 4.02
CA PHE A 247 -10.80 13.07 5.28
C PHE A 247 -9.45 13.41 5.91
N LYS A 248 -9.44 13.68 7.21
CA LYS A 248 -8.23 13.83 8.01
C LYS A 248 -8.36 13.03 9.29
N LEU A 249 -7.35 12.22 9.60
CA LEU A 249 -7.27 11.45 10.84
C LEU A 249 -5.89 11.65 11.47
N SER A 250 -5.87 12.14 12.71
CA SER A 250 -4.67 12.34 13.51
C SER A 250 -4.68 11.39 14.70
N PHE A 251 -3.51 10.81 14.99
CA PHE A 251 -3.22 10.13 16.25
C PHE A 251 -2.13 10.90 17.00
N GLU A 252 -2.39 11.25 18.25
CA GLU A 252 -1.42 11.87 19.15
C GLU A 252 -1.24 10.99 20.38
N LYS A 253 -0.03 10.51 20.60
CA LYS A 253 0.34 9.79 21.81
C LYS A 253 0.29 10.72 23.02
N ALA A 254 -0.33 10.25 24.09
CA ALA A 254 -0.30 10.90 25.40
C ALA A 254 0.64 10.12 26.35
N THR A 255 0.58 10.40 27.64
CA THR A 255 1.45 9.75 28.63
C THR A 255 1.12 8.25 28.76
N GLY A 256 2.14 7.41 28.83
CA GLY A 256 1.97 5.97 29.05
C GLY A 256 1.31 5.26 27.85
N THR A 257 0.16 4.63 28.10
CA THR A 257 -0.64 3.91 27.09
C THR A 257 -1.75 4.76 26.49
N GLU A 258 -1.90 6.01 26.93
CA GLU A 258 -2.98 6.88 26.45
C GLU A 258 -2.69 7.44 25.05
N GLY A 259 -3.75 7.74 24.31
CA GLY A 259 -3.66 8.43 23.03
C GLY A 259 -4.95 9.17 22.70
N THR A 260 -4.85 10.22 21.89
CA THR A 260 -6.00 10.96 21.39
C THR A 260 -6.10 10.78 19.88
N ILE A 261 -7.29 10.36 19.43
CA ILE A 261 -7.59 10.13 18.03
C ILE A 261 -8.62 11.15 17.59
N ARG A 262 -8.34 11.87 16.51
CA ARG A 262 -9.21 12.92 16.02
C ARG A 262 -9.43 12.82 14.51
N GLY A 263 -10.70 12.80 14.11
CA GLY A 263 -11.14 12.70 12.72
C GLY A 263 -11.94 13.92 12.28
N LYS A 264 -11.65 14.47 11.09
CA LYS A 264 -12.48 15.48 10.43
C LYS A 264 -12.83 15.06 9.01
N ILE A 265 -14.04 15.43 8.61
CA ILE A 265 -14.52 15.27 7.24
C ILE A 265 -15.26 16.54 6.79
N TRP A 266 -14.98 17.02 5.59
CA TRP A 266 -15.66 18.16 4.99
C TRP A 266 -15.66 18.06 3.45
N PRO A 267 -16.60 18.69 2.73
CA PRO A 267 -16.53 18.75 1.27
C PRO A 267 -15.22 19.39 0.83
N ARG A 268 -14.53 18.79 -0.13
CA ARG A 268 -13.16 19.18 -0.54
C ARG A 268 -13.02 20.66 -0.87
N ASP A 269 -14.04 21.23 -1.50
CA ASP A 269 -14.03 22.62 -2.00
C ASP A 269 -14.51 23.63 -0.93
N LYS A 270 -14.60 23.20 0.34
CA LYS A 270 -14.92 24.04 1.50
C LYS A 270 -13.68 24.19 2.40
N PRO A 271 -13.58 25.28 3.19
CA PRO A 271 -12.48 25.43 4.14
C PRO A 271 -12.50 24.31 5.18
N GLU A 272 -11.31 23.92 5.64
CA GLU A 272 -11.15 22.96 6.73
C GLU A 272 -11.85 23.48 8.01
N PRO A 273 -12.74 22.70 8.63
CA PRO A 273 -13.40 23.09 9.88
C PRO A 273 -12.42 23.25 11.03
N ALA A 274 -12.63 24.26 11.89
CA ALA A 274 -11.85 24.46 13.11
C ALA A 274 -12.02 23.29 14.10
N GLU A 275 -13.27 22.83 14.29
CA GLU A 275 -13.62 21.75 15.20
C GLU A 275 -13.37 20.37 14.60
N TRP A 276 -13.09 19.38 15.45
CA TRP A 276 -13.02 17.98 15.03
C TRP A 276 -14.41 17.38 14.92
N THR A 277 -14.66 16.58 13.87
CA THR A 277 -15.96 15.93 13.68
C THR A 277 -16.16 14.80 14.70
N LEU A 278 -15.12 14.01 14.95
CA LEU A 278 -15.09 12.98 15.98
C LEU A 278 -13.75 13.03 16.72
N GLU A 279 -13.80 12.92 18.05
CA GLU A 279 -12.62 12.80 18.90
C GLU A 279 -12.80 11.66 19.89
N PHE A 280 -11.73 10.92 20.16
CA PHE A 280 -11.71 9.89 21.18
C PHE A 280 -10.39 9.90 21.94
N LYS A 281 -10.46 10.00 23.27
CA LYS A 281 -9.34 9.77 24.16
C LYS A 281 -9.36 8.31 24.58
N ASP A 282 -8.33 7.58 24.19
CA ASP A 282 -8.19 6.16 24.47
C ASP A 282 -7.20 5.93 25.63
N PRO A 283 -7.63 5.35 26.75
CA PRO A 283 -6.73 5.07 27.87
C PRO A 283 -5.72 3.95 27.57
N VAL A 284 -6.00 3.09 26.57
CA VAL A 284 -5.16 1.95 26.19
C VAL A 284 -5.05 1.92 24.66
N ALA A 285 -4.44 2.97 24.12
CA ALA A 285 -4.39 3.25 22.71
C ALA A 285 -3.46 2.30 21.95
N ASN A 286 -3.76 2.07 20.67
CA ASN A 286 -2.78 1.54 19.73
C ASN A 286 -1.70 2.58 19.48
N LEU A 287 -0.51 2.38 20.06
CA LEU A 287 0.59 3.35 20.03
C LEU A 287 1.38 3.37 18.72
N GLU A 288 1.06 2.50 17.78
CA GLU A 288 1.73 2.36 16.49
C GLU A 288 0.76 1.81 15.44
N GLY A 289 1.04 2.08 14.16
CA GLY A 289 0.36 1.46 13.05
C GLY A 289 0.65 2.14 11.73
N SER A 290 0.51 1.41 10.64
CA SER A 290 0.66 1.97 9.30
C SER A 290 -0.44 2.97 8.97
N ALA A 291 -0.08 4.07 8.31
CA ALA A 291 -1.03 4.93 7.62
C ALA A 291 -1.64 4.17 6.44
N GLY A 292 -2.88 4.47 6.08
CA GLY A 292 -3.51 3.87 4.92
C GLY A 292 -4.81 4.52 4.49
N ILE A 293 -5.32 4.05 3.35
CA ILE A 293 -6.68 4.34 2.89
C ILE A 293 -7.51 3.05 2.93
N TYR A 294 -8.80 3.21 3.16
CA TYR A 294 -9.79 2.14 3.22
C TYR A 294 -10.82 2.28 2.11
N GLY A 295 -11.25 1.15 1.58
CA GLY A 295 -12.34 1.08 0.60
C GLY A 295 -13.05 -0.26 0.59
N TYR A 296 -14.37 -0.23 0.58
CA TYR A 296 -15.24 -1.37 0.31
C TYR A 296 -16.23 -1.02 -0.79
N SER A 297 -16.08 -1.66 -1.95
CA SER A 297 -17.02 -1.55 -3.07
C SER A 297 -18.21 -2.49 -2.83
N ALA A 298 -19.42 -1.93 -2.83
CA ALA A 298 -20.68 -2.63 -2.64
C ALA A 298 -21.45 -2.79 -3.96
N GLY A 299 -22.52 -3.59 -3.99
CA GLY A 299 -23.40 -3.70 -5.16
C GLY A 299 -22.82 -4.35 -6.42
N ILE A 300 -21.71 -5.10 -6.29
CA ILE A 300 -21.09 -5.83 -7.39
C ILE A 300 -21.95 -7.04 -7.72
N LEU A 301 -22.45 -7.12 -8.95
CA LEU A 301 -23.20 -8.27 -9.47
C LEU A 301 -22.41 -8.93 -10.61
N GLU A 302 -22.84 -10.11 -11.03
CA GLU A 302 -22.25 -10.79 -12.18
C GLU A 302 -22.29 -9.88 -13.42
N ASN A 303 -21.12 -9.64 -14.01
CA ASN A 303 -20.90 -8.75 -15.17
C ASN A 303 -21.35 -7.28 -14.98
N GLN A 304 -21.59 -6.82 -13.75
CA GLN A 304 -21.98 -5.44 -13.48
C GLN A 304 -21.12 -4.87 -12.35
N PRO A 305 -20.30 -3.82 -12.60
CA PRO A 305 -19.48 -3.22 -11.57
C PRO A 305 -20.35 -2.61 -10.47
N GLY A 306 -19.85 -2.67 -9.24
CA GLY A 306 -20.46 -2.05 -8.08
C GLY A 306 -19.99 -0.60 -7.88
N THR A 307 -20.07 -0.13 -6.65
CA THR A 307 -19.69 1.23 -6.29
C THR A 307 -18.18 1.43 -6.38
N GLU A 308 -17.78 2.38 -7.23
CA GLU A 308 -16.39 2.85 -7.33
C GLU A 308 -16.09 3.88 -6.24
N ILE A 309 -14.81 3.93 -5.85
CA ILE A 309 -14.26 4.91 -4.92
C ILE A 309 -13.03 5.52 -5.57
N PHE A 310 -12.93 6.84 -5.53
CA PHE A 310 -11.82 7.61 -6.05
C PHE A 310 -11.05 8.26 -4.90
N TYR A 311 -9.72 8.30 -5.04
CA TYR A 311 -8.80 8.84 -4.04
C TYR A 311 -7.81 9.79 -4.72
N ASP A 312 -7.57 10.91 -4.06
CA ASP A 312 -6.70 11.97 -4.53
C ASP A 312 -6.04 12.70 -3.34
N ASN A 313 -4.98 13.46 -3.60
CA ASN A 313 -4.31 14.30 -2.60
C ASN A 313 -3.96 13.57 -1.29
N VAL A 314 -3.59 12.29 -1.38
CA VAL A 314 -3.22 11.47 -0.21
C VAL A 314 -1.92 12.02 0.41
N LYS A 315 -1.90 12.22 1.72
CA LYS A 315 -0.75 12.73 2.47
C LYS A 315 -0.63 12.00 3.80
N VAL A 316 0.61 11.76 4.21
CA VAL A 316 0.95 11.34 5.57
C VAL A 316 1.97 12.32 6.11
N LEU A 317 1.63 13.03 7.18
CA LEU A 317 2.40 14.14 7.72
C LEU A 317 2.78 13.86 9.16
N PRO A 318 4.00 14.23 9.60
CA PRO A 318 4.30 14.20 11.02
C PRO A 318 3.38 15.19 11.75
N ASN A 319 2.93 14.85 12.95
CA ASN A 319 2.22 15.83 13.76
C ASN A 319 3.17 16.95 14.17
N LYS A 320 2.64 18.17 14.29
CA LYS A 320 3.42 19.29 14.84
C LYS A 320 3.74 18.96 16.30
N LYS A 321 5.02 19.06 16.67
CA LYS A 321 5.45 19.02 18.07
C LYS A 321 5.14 20.35 18.75
#